data_AF-A0AAV3ULV2-F1
#
_entry.id   AF-A0AAV3ULV2-F1
#
_cell.length_a   1.000
_cell.length_b   1.000
_cell.length_c   1.000
_cell.angle_alpha   90.00
_cell.angle_beta   90.00
_cell.angle_gamma   90.00
#
_symmetry.space_group_name_H-M   'P 1'
#
loop_
_entity.id
_entity.type
_entity.pdbx_description
1 polymer ?
#
loop_
_entity_poly.entity_id
_entity_poly.type
_entity_poly.pdbx_seq_one_letter_code
_entity_poly.pdbx_strand_id
1 'polypeptide(L)'
;MATRWAGSIADVHFEEGSGIHQQLTPLLAGQTGGFMPESDPFADMQVKSRHHLRSDEVREIETALETTVGVELDADTYELVELEGTEFDLVLVDGEPVVVYVGDEPFLTVQGANAYPPTDAVVTVDAGAVSFVSSGADVMRPGIVEADGDIESGDLVAIAEETHGKVLAIGRAKTTGDDMVGDSGKVVESVHHVGDDLFEFSV
;
A
#
# COMPACT_ATOMS: atom_id res chain seq x y z
N MET A 1 -49.46 22.06 39.68
CA MET A 1 -49.35 22.44 38.25
C MET A 1 -48.40 21.41 37.62
N ALA A 2 -48.82 20.21 37.18
CA ALA A 2 -49.64 19.90 35.99
C ALA A 2 -49.22 20.78 34.79
N THR A 3 -48.50 20.26 33.80
CA THR A 3 -49.14 19.58 32.67
C THR A 3 -48.22 18.56 31.99
N ARG A 4 -48.88 17.46 31.63
CA ARG A 4 -48.48 16.22 30.95
C ARG A 4 -48.72 16.42 29.45
N TRP A 5 -47.86 15.90 28.58
CA TRP A 5 -48.24 15.62 27.18
C TRP A 5 -47.77 14.23 26.79
N ALA A 6 -48.71 13.48 26.23
CA ALA A 6 -48.66 12.11 25.76
C ALA A 6 -49.30 12.07 24.37
N GLY A 7 -48.91 11.09 23.56
CA GLY A 7 -49.47 10.71 22.25
C GLY A 7 -48.32 10.19 21.38
N SER A 8 -48.15 8.91 21.04
CA SER A 8 -49.00 7.75 20.66
C SER A 8 -49.47 7.74 19.19
N ILE A 9 -48.80 6.84 18.44
CA ILE A 9 -49.27 5.87 17.41
C ILE A 9 -49.79 6.37 16.05
N ALA A 10 -49.10 5.92 14.98
CA ALA A 10 -49.61 5.09 13.87
C ALA A 10 -48.42 4.84 12.89
N ASP A 11 -47.90 3.62 12.75
CA ASP A 11 -48.34 2.60 11.78
C ASP A 11 -48.43 3.12 10.33
N VAL A 12 -47.44 2.76 9.51
CA VAL A 12 -47.61 2.71 8.04
C VAL A 12 -46.92 1.44 7.53
N HIS A 13 -47.73 0.53 7.00
CA HIS A 13 -47.35 -0.75 6.41
C HIS A 13 -47.21 -0.63 4.88
N PHE A 14 -46.33 -1.47 4.35
CA PHE A 14 -46.06 -1.89 2.97
C PHE A 14 -47.15 -1.70 1.90
N GLU A 15 -46.70 -1.36 0.68
CA GLU A 15 -47.24 -1.91 -0.57
C GLU A 15 -46.09 -2.31 -1.52
N GLU A 16 -46.01 -3.62 -1.82
CA GLU A 16 -45.32 -4.17 -2.99
C GLU A 16 -46.23 -4.05 -4.21
N GLY A 17 -45.66 -3.89 -5.42
CA GLY A 17 -46.47 -3.92 -6.62
C GLY A 17 -45.73 -3.85 -7.95
N SER A 18 -45.56 -5.02 -8.56
CA SER A 18 -45.91 -5.31 -9.96
C SER A 18 -45.00 -4.79 -11.08
N GLY A 19 -44.38 -5.75 -11.77
CA GLY A 19 -43.64 -5.54 -13.01
C GLY A 19 -44.49 -5.14 -14.20
N ILE A 20 -43.80 -4.69 -15.25
CA ILE A 20 -44.27 -4.71 -16.63
C ILE A 20 -43.10 -5.04 -17.55
N HIS A 21 -43.26 -6.17 -18.24
CA HIS A 21 -42.58 -6.51 -19.49
C HIS A 21 -42.69 -5.36 -20.49
N GLN A 22 -41.57 -4.97 -21.08
CA GLN A 22 -41.58 -4.64 -22.51
C GLN A 22 -40.47 -5.42 -23.20
N GLN A 23 -40.93 -6.38 -24.00
CA GLN A 23 -40.15 -7.06 -25.02
C GLN A 23 -39.73 -6.04 -26.09
N LEU A 24 -38.45 -5.96 -26.39
CA LEU A 24 -37.98 -5.51 -27.71
C LEU A 24 -36.77 -6.37 -28.12
N THR A 25 -37.02 -7.26 -29.07
CA THR A 25 -36.07 -7.77 -30.06
C THR A 25 -36.94 -8.09 -31.30
N PRO A 26 -36.43 -8.14 -32.54
CA PRO A 26 -35.02 -8.22 -32.94
C PRO A 26 -34.63 -7.29 -34.11
N LEU A 27 -33.32 -7.11 -34.33
CA LEU A 27 -32.60 -7.34 -35.59
C LEU A 27 -31.30 -6.51 -35.56
N LEU A 28 -30.16 -7.18 -35.59
CA LEU A 28 -29.16 -7.02 -36.65
C LEU A 28 -28.09 -8.09 -36.45
N ALA A 29 -28.11 -9.07 -37.35
CA ALA A 29 -26.99 -9.96 -37.57
C ALA A 29 -25.84 -9.18 -38.23
N GLY A 30 -24.61 -9.54 -37.88
CA GLY A 30 -23.44 -9.24 -38.69
C GLY A 30 -22.52 -8.18 -38.09
N GLN A 31 -21.68 -8.60 -37.15
CA GLN A 31 -20.23 -8.52 -37.26
C GLN A 31 -19.65 -9.19 -36.02
N THR A 32 -19.07 -10.38 -36.21
CA THR A 32 -18.15 -10.97 -35.25
C THR A 32 -16.86 -10.14 -35.28
N GLY A 33 -16.90 -8.95 -34.70
CA GLY A 33 -15.72 -8.35 -34.11
C GLY A 33 -15.59 -9.00 -32.75
N GLY A 34 -14.59 -9.86 -32.57
CA GLY A 34 -14.25 -10.33 -31.23
C GLY A 34 -14.06 -9.11 -30.36
N PHE A 35 -14.89 -8.98 -29.33
CA PHE A 35 -14.54 -8.19 -28.17
C PHE A 35 -13.35 -8.94 -27.56
N MET A 36 -12.14 -8.63 -28.02
CA MET A 36 -10.97 -8.88 -27.20
C MET A 36 -11.21 -8.00 -25.98
N PRO A 37 -11.28 -8.55 -24.75
CA PRO A 37 -11.19 -7.68 -23.60
C PRO A 37 -9.94 -6.83 -23.82
N GLU A 38 -10.12 -5.51 -23.81
CA GLU A 38 -8.99 -4.60 -23.59
C GLU A 38 -8.23 -5.19 -22.41
N SER A 39 -6.93 -5.43 -22.63
CA SER A 39 -6.00 -5.97 -21.64
C SER A 39 -6.38 -5.43 -20.28
N ASP A 40 -6.55 -6.35 -19.33
CA ASP A 40 -6.79 -6.00 -17.94
C ASP A 40 -5.84 -4.85 -17.57
N PRO A 41 -6.33 -3.65 -17.21
CA PRO A 41 -5.46 -2.54 -16.86
C PRO A 41 -4.64 -2.82 -15.58
N PHE A 42 -4.85 -3.97 -14.93
CA PHE A 42 -4.05 -4.51 -13.84
C PHE A 42 -2.97 -5.52 -14.31
N ALA A 43 -2.70 -5.64 -15.62
CA ALA A 43 -1.83 -6.67 -16.21
C ALA A 43 -0.31 -6.39 -16.18
N ASP A 44 0.13 -5.25 -15.66
CA ASP A 44 1.47 -4.75 -15.98
C ASP A 44 2.62 -5.32 -15.12
N MET A 45 2.35 -6.06 -14.04
CA MET A 45 3.38 -6.83 -13.32
C MET A 45 3.25 -8.33 -13.59
N GLN A 46 4.13 -8.86 -14.42
CA GLN A 46 4.21 -10.29 -14.74
C GLN A 46 5.38 -10.94 -13.99
N VAL A 47 5.15 -12.12 -13.42
CA VAL A 47 6.21 -12.89 -12.77
C VAL A 47 7.15 -13.47 -13.82
N LYS A 48 8.40 -13.04 -13.80
CA LYS A 48 9.50 -13.61 -14.60
C LYS A 48 9.93 -14.96 -14.05
N SER A 49 10.11 -15.02 -12.72
CA SER A 49 10.62 -16.19 -12.02
C SER A 49 10.16 -16.17 -10.56
N ARG A 50 9.97 -17.36 -9.98
CA ARG A 50 9.69 -17.54 -8.55
C ARG A 50 10.47 -18.74 -8.04
N HIS A 51 11.21 -18.56 -6.95
CA HIS A 51 11.99 -19.65 -6.36
C HIS A 51 12.22 -19.42 -4.87
N HIS A 52 12.40 -20.51 -4.13
CA HIS A 52 12.75 -20.45 -2.72
C HIS A 52 14.16 -19.90 -2.53
N LEU A 53 14.33 -19.01 -1.56
CA LEU A 53 15.62 -18.48 -1.16
C LEU A 53 16.40 -19.51 -0.33
N ARG A 54 17.72 -19.48 -0.44
CA ARG A 54 18.61 -20.28 0.40
C ARG A 54 18.75 -19.63 1.77
N SER A 55 19.15 -20.43 2.76
CA SER A 55 19.25 -19.94 4.13
C SER A 55 20.27 -18.81 4.33
N ASP A 56 21.31 -18.73 3.50
CA ASP A 56 22.24 -17.60 3.50
C ASP A 56 21.59 -16.32 2.99
N GLU A 57 20.86 -16.38 1.86
CA GLU A 57 20.09 -15.25 1.31
C GLU A 57 19.01 -14.77 2.29
N VAL A 58 18.31 -15.70 2.95
CA VAL A 58 17.32 -15.37 3.99
C VAL A 58 17.95 -14.61 5.15
N ARG A 59 19.11 -15.06 5.64
CA ARG A 59 19.81 -14.38 6.75
C ARG A 59 20.28 -12.97 6.37
N GLU A 60 20.67 -12.77 5.12
CA GLU A 60 21.05 -11.44 4.63
C GLU A 60 19.85 -10.48 4.69
N ILE A 61 18.66 -10.93 4.26
CA ILE A 61 17.43 -10.15 4.37
C ILE A 61 17.07 -9.86 5.83
N GLU A 62 17.02 -10.90 6.67
CA GLU A 62 16.67 -10.76 8.09
C GLU A 62 17.61 -9.78 8.80
N THR A 63 18.92 -9.91 8.58
CA THR A 63 19.93 -9.00 9.18
C THR A 63 19.74 -7.57 8.68
N ALA A 64 19.44 -7.39 7.39
CA ALA A 64 19.23 -6.07 6.81
C ALA A 64 17.98 -5.40 7.42
N LEU A 65 16.86 -6.12 7.52
CA LEU A 65 15.62 -5.58 8.10
C LEU A 65 15.76 -5.30 9.60
N GLU A 66 16.43 -6.17 10.36
CA GLU A 66 16.70 -5.93 11.78
C GLU A 66 17.57 -4.67 11.95
N THR A 67 18.58 -4.49 11.11
CA THR A 67 19.52 -3.36 11.22
C THR A 67 18.91 -2.03 10.79
N THR A 68 18.14 -2.04 9.69
CA THR A 68 17.67 -0.80 9.06
C THR A 68 16.32 -0.33 9.59
N VAL A 69 15.42 -1.25 9.94
CA VAL A 69 14.04 -0.91 10.34
C VAL A 69 13.62 -1.52 11.68
N GLY A 70 14.51 -2.25 12.35
CA GLY A 70 14.26 -2.88 13.64
C GLY A 70 13.27 -4.04 13.59
N VAL A 71 13.10 -4.68 12.43
CA VAL A 71 12.13 -5.76 12.23
C VAL A 71 12.80 -7.13 12.20
N GLU A 72 12.39 -7.98 13.14
CA GLU A 72 12.69 -9.41 13.12
C GLU A 72 11.56 -10.18 12.43
N LEU A 73 11.90 -10.98 11.42
CA LEU A 73 10.97 -11.89 10.75
C LEU A 73 11.10 -13.29 11.35
N ASP A 74 9.98 -13.88 11.76
CA ASP A 74 9.88 -15.27 12.19
C ASP A 74 8.95 -15.99 11.20
N ALA A 75 9.56 -16.71 10.25
CA ALA A 75 8.84 -17.32 9.13
C ALA A 75 9.50 -18.63 8.69
N ASP A 76 8.70 -19.53 8.11
CA ASP A 76 9.16 -20.85 7.66
C ASP A 76 9.72 -20.80 6.23
N THR A 77 9.14 -19.96 5.37
CA THR A 77 9.42 -19.96 3.92
C THR A 77 9.65 -18.57 3.38
N TYR A 78 10.68 -18.45 2.53
CA TYR A 78 10.99 -17.24 1.78
C TYR A 78 11.11 -17.56 0.29
N GLU A 79 10.40 -16.83 -0.55
CA GLU A 79 10.43 -17.01 -2.00
C GLU A 79 10.67 -15.69 -2.73
N LEU A 80 11.76 -15.61 -3.51
CA LEU A 80 12.02 -14.47 -4.38
C LEU A 80 11.14 -14.58 -5.62
N VAL A 81 10.42 -13.49 -5.92
CA VAL A 81 9.60 -13.27 -7.09
C VAL A 81 10.25 -12.15 -7.90
N GLU A 82 10.87 -12.53 -9.02
CA GLU A 82 11.39 -11.57 -9.98
C GLU A 82 10.25 -11.11 -10.90
N LEU A 83 10.08 -9.79 -11.04
CA LEU A 83 9.03 -9.21 -11.85
C LEU A 83 9.59 -8.72 -13.21
N GLU A 84 8.81 -8.88 -14.28
CA GLU A 84 9.19 -8.38 -15.60
C GLU A 84 8.87 -6.89 -15.74
N GLY A 85 9.79 -6.12 -16.34
CA GLY A 85 9.53 -4.74 -16.74
C GLY A 85 9.58 -3.70 -15.61
N THR A 86 10.00 -4.11 -14.41
CA THR A 86 10.14 -3.24 -13.22
C THR A 86 11.54 -3.37 -12.61
N GLU A 87 11.90 -2.40 -11.77
CA GLU A 87 13.11 -2.41 -10.94
C GLU A 87 12.89 -3.06 -9.57
N PHE A 88 11.66 -3.49 -9.29
CA PHE A 88 11.28 -4.14 -8.03
C PHE A 88 11.26 -5.65 -8.17
N ASP A 89 11.91 -6.33 -7.22
CA ASP A 89 11.70 -7.74 -6.94
C ASP A 89 11.06 -7.89 -5.55
N LEU A 90 10.27 -8.95 -5.35
CA LEU A 90 9.55 -9.18 -4.09
C LEU A 90 10.04 -10.45 -3.40
N VAL A 91 10.04 -10.46 -2.08
CA VAL A 91 10.15 -11.70 -1.29
C VAL A 91 8.83 -11.97 -0.60
N LEU A 92 8.29 -13.14 -0.92
CA LEU A 92 7.15 -13.70 -0.20
C LEU A 92 7.65 -14.36 1.08
N VAL A 93 7.13 -13.93 2.21
CA VAL A 93 7.41 -14.50 3.53
C VAL A 93 6.15 -15.23 3.97
N ASP A 94 6.24 -16.56 4.08
CA ASP A 94 5.09 -17.46 4.27
C ASP A 94 3.93 -17.23 3.29
N GLY A 95 4.27 -16.83 2.05
CA GLY A 95 3.34 -16.61 0.94
C GLY A 95 2.86 -15.16 0.79
N GLU A 96 3.18 -14.27 1.74
CA GLU A 96 2.76 -12.87 1.71
C GLU A 96 3.88 -11.94 1.21
N PRO A 97 3.60 -10.92 0.37
CA PRO A 97 4.62 -10.02 -0.17
C PRO A 97 5.13 -9.03 0.89
N VAL A 98 6.10 -9.45 1.69
CA VAL A 98 6.58 -8.69 2.86
C VAL A 98 7.79 -7.81 2.53
N VAL A 99 8.69 -8.25 1.66
CA VAL A 99 9.93 -7.53 1.35
C VAL A 99 9.93 -7.15 -0.13
N VAL A 100 10.44 -5.95 -0.42
CA VAL A 100 10.76 -5.45 -1.76
C VAL A 100 12.25 -5.16 -1.85
N TYR A 101 12.85 -5.51 -2.98
CA TYR A 101 14.17 -5.00 -3.36
C TYR A 101 13.99 -3.74 -4.18
N VAL A 102 14.58 -2.63 -3.72
CA VAL A 102 14.67 -1.37 -4.47
C VAL A 102 16.09 -1.28 -5.02
N GLY A 103 16.30 -1.77 -6.24
CA GLY A 103 17.64 -2.10 -6.71
C GLY A 103 18.18 -3.33 -5.97
N ASP A 104 19.31 -3.20 -5.27
CA ASP A 104 19.93 -4.29 -4.49
C ASP A 104 19.64 -4.19 -2.97
N GLU A 105 18.80 -3.24 -2.56
CA GLU A 105 18.53 -2.92 -1.15
C GLU A 105 17.18 -3.52 -0.70
N PRO A 106 17.16 -4.52 0.19
CA PRO A 106 15.92 -5.08 0.71
C PRO A 106 15.27 -4.15 1.73
N PHE A 107 13.96 -3.96 1.62
CA PHE A 107 13.15 -3.18 2.54
C PHE A 107 11.74 -3.76 2.65
N LEU A 108 10.93 -3.30 3.60
CA LEU A 108 9.56 -3.75 3.72
C LEU A 108 8.70 -3.19 2.58
N THR A 109 7.75 -3.98 2.06
CA THR A 109 6.62 -3.45 1.30
C THR A 109 5.70 -2.67 2.23
N VAL A 110 4.70 -1.95 1.68
CA VAL A 110 3.67 -1.33 2.52
C VAL A 110 2.88 -2.39 3.30
N GLN A 111 2.58 -3.55 2.70
CA GLN A 111 1.92 -4.66 3.38
C GLN A 111 2.81 -5.25 4.47
N GLY A 112 4.09 -5.48 4.17
CA GLY A 112 5.10 -5.96 5.09
C GLY A 112 5.26 -5.06 6.30
N ALA A 113 5.39 -3.74 6.08
CA ALA A 113 5.52 -2.76 7.16
C ALA A 113 4.25 -2.61 8.01
N ASN A 114 3.07 -2.97 7.49
CA ASN A 114 1.85 -2.99 8.28
C ASN A 114 1.64 -4.32 9.04
N ALA A 115 2.24 -5.41 8.58
CA ALA A 115 2.25 -6.72 9.25
C ALA A 115 3.35 -6.81 10.32
N TYR A 116 4.50 -6.21 10.03
CA TYR A 116 5.69 -6.11 10.88
C TYR A 116 6.06 -4.63 11.01
N PRO A 117 5.42 -3.89 11.94
CA PRO A 117 5.64 -2.46 12.09
C PRO A 117 7.10 -2.11 12.38
N PRO A 118 7.76 -1.29 11.54
CA PRO A 118 9.13 -0.86 11.78
C PRO A 118 9.23 0.05 13.00
N THR A 119 10.35 -0.04 13.71
CA THR A 119 10.67 0.84 14.84
C THR A 119 11.67 1.94 14.47
N ASP A 120 12.44 1.72 13.41
CA ASP A 120 13.49 2.61 12.91
C ASP A 120 13.22 2.97 11.44
N ALA A 121 13.86 4.03 10.95
CA ALA A 121 13.67 4.59 9.61
C ALA A 121 12.20 4.97 9.30
N VAL A 122 11.49 5.47 10.31
CA VAL A 122 10.08 5.90 10.19
C VAL A 122 9.97 7.42 10.06
N VAL A 123 9.14 7.86 9.11
CA VAL A 123 8.72 9.25 8.93
C VAL A 123 7.22 9.33 9.18
N THR A 124 6.80 10.11 10.17
CA THR A 124 5.40 10.26 10.55
C THR A 124 4.81 11.51 9.91
N VAL A 125 3.66 11.36 9.25
CA VAL A 125 2.95 12.44 8.55
C VAL A 125 1.61 12.77 9.20
N ASP A 126 1.19 14.03 9.06
CA ASP A 126 -0.11 14.50 9.55
C ASP A 126 -1.28 14.03 8.69
N ALA A 127 -2.49 14.17 9.23
CA ALA A 127 -3.74 13.83 8.54
C ALA A 127 -3.95 14.55 7.19
N GLY A 128 -3.38 15.74 6.99
CA GLY A 128 -3.47 16.51 5.76
C GLY A 128 -2.58 15.97 4.64
N ALA A 129 -1.49 15.29 4.99
CA ALA A 129 -0.57 14.65 4.05
C ALA A 129 -1.06 13.28 3.56
N VAL A 130 -1.85 12.56 4.37
CA VAL A 130 -2.29 11.17 4.11
C VAL A 130 -2.77 10.95 2.66
N SER A 131 -3.71 11.76 2.17
CA SER A 131 -4.26 11.54 0.81
C SER A 131 -3.22 11.71 -0.30
N PHE A 132 -2.24 12.59 -0.10
CA PHE A 132 -1.18 12.82 -1.09
C PHE A 132 -0.18 11.67 -1.08
N VAL A 133 0.28 11.26 0.10
CA VAL A 133 1.20 10.13 0.26
C VAL A 133 0.59 8.84 -0.26
N SER A 134 -0.67 8.57 0.09
CA SER A 134 -1.41 7.41 -0.43
C SER A 134 -1.73 7.48 -1.93
N SER A 135 -1.44 8.59 -2.60
CA SER A 135 -1.54 8.72 -4.07
C SER A 135 -0.17 8.70 -4.76
N GLY A 136 0.90 8.36 -4.02
CA GLY A 136 2.26 8.25 -4.56
C GLY A 136 2.98 9.59 -4.70
N ALA A 137 2.50 10.66 -4.06
CA ALA A 137 3.20 11.93 -4.08
C ALA A 137 4.44 11.91 -3.19
N ASP A 138 5.49 12.61 -3.62
CA ASP A 138 6.65 12.91 -2.79
C ASP A 138 6.23 13.62 -1.49
N VAL A 139 6.93 13.32 -0.39
CA VAL A 139 6.63 13.92 0.91
C VAL A 139 7.33 15.27 1.05
N MET A 140 6.53 16.27 1.39
CA MET A 140 6.96 17.64 1.63
C MET A 140 7.05 17.89 3.13
N ARG A 141 8.04 18.69 3.57
CA ARG A 141 8.27 19.01 5.00
C ARG A 141 7.02 19.42 5.78
N PRO A 142 6.11 20.26 5.24
CA PRO A 142 4.94 20.71 6.01
C PRO A 142 4.02 19.59 6.48
N GLY A 143 4.05 18.44 5.81
CA GLY A 143 3.24 17.28 6.18
C GLY A 143 3.92 16.31 7.15
N ILE A 144 5.19 16.52 7.50
CA ILE A 144 5.94 15.66 8.42
C ILE A 144 5.86 16.24 9.82
N VAL A 145 5.41 15.42 10.77
CA VAL A 145 5.31 15.79 12.19
C VAL A 145 6.46 15.25 13.03
N GLU A 146 7.05 14.14 12.59
CA GLU A 146 8.16 13.47 13.26
C GLU A 146 8.94 12.63 12.23
N ALA A 147 10.24 12.48 12.45
CA ALA A 147 11.09 11.57 11.70
C ALA A 147 12.13 10.99 12.65
N ASP A 148 12.48 9.73 12.44
CA ASP A 148 13.59 9.09 13.14
C ASP A 148 14.90 9.85 12.86
N GLY A 149 15.62 10.20 13.93
CA GLY A 149 16.82 11.02 13.87
C GLY A 149 18.03 10.31 13.23
N ASP A 150 18.03 8.98 13.23
CA ASP A 150 19.13 8.18 12.66
C ASP A 150 19.03 8.02 11.12
N ILE A 151 17.96 8.54 10.50
CA ILE A 151 17.80 8.55 9.04
C ILE A 151 18.87 9.45 8.38
N GLU A 152 19.58 8.90 7.40
CA GLU A 152 20.50 9.64 6.55
C GLU A 152 19.93 9.89 5.14
N SER A 153 20.51 10.86 4.43
CA SER A 153 20.10 11.15 3.05
C SER A 153 20.43 9.97 2.13
N GLY A 154 19.41 9.40 1.51
CA GLY A 154 19.53 8.27 0.60
C GLY A 154 18.97 6.97 1.16
N ASP A 155 18.64 6.93 2.45
CA ASP A 155 18.05 5.75 3.08
C ASP A 155 16.61 5.53 2.61
N LEU A 156 16.19 4.27 2.61
CA LEU A 156 14.77 3.91 2.48
C LEU A 156 14.07 4.16 3.82
N VAL A 157 12.85 4.67 3.76
CA VAL A 157 12.05 5.04 4.94
C VAL A 157 10.61 4.57 4.79
N ALA A 158 10.00 4.17 5.91
CA ALA A 158 8.57 3.90 6.01
C ALA A 158 7.82 5.19 6.38
N ILE A 159 6.78 5.54 5.61
CA ILE A 159 5.97 6.74 5.83
C ILE A 159 4.66 6.34 6.50
N ALA A 160 4.51 6.69 7.78
CA ALA A 160 3.37 6.32 8.61
C ALA A 160 2.48 7.52 8.95
N GLU A 161 1.18 7.30 9.13
CA GLU A 161 0.27 8.35 9.62
C GLU A 161 0.22 8.44 11.15
N GLU A 162 0.07 9.65 11.68
CA GLU A 162 0.19 9.96 13.12
C GLU A 162 -0.90 9.34 14.03
N THR A 163 -2.06 8.95 13.49
CA THR A 163 -3.23 8.56 14.30
C THR A 163 -3.18 7.10 14.74
N HIS A 164 -2.83 6.18 13.83
CA HIS A 164 -2.78 4.74 14.09
C HIS A 164 -1.42 4.11 13.72
N GLY A 165 -0.46 4.91 13.23
CA GLY A 165 0.85 4.41 12.81
C GLY A 165 0.78 3.54 11.56
N LYS A 166 -0.26 3.67 10.73
CA LYS A 166 -0.36 2.88 9.51
C LYS A 166 0.62 3.36 8.46
N VAL A 167 1.42 2.45 7.93
CA VAL A 167 2.35 2.76 6.84
C VAL A 167 1.56 2.91 5.55
N LEU A 168 1.75 4.04 4.89
CA LEU A 168 1.05 4.43 3.67
C LEU A 168 1.93 4.29 2.43
N ALA A 169 3.24 4.46 2.62
CA ALA A 169 4.22 4.44 1.56
C ALA A 169 5.62 4.10 2.08
N ILE A 170 6.47 3.70 1.16
CA ILE A 170 7.91 3.58 1.29
C ILE A 170 8.51 4.65 0.38
N GLY A 171 9.54 5.32 0.87
CA GLY A 171 10.20 6.38 0.13
C GLY A 171 11.70 6.40 0.33
N ARG A 172 12.37 7.28 -0.41
CA ARG A 172 13.81 7.53 -0.29
C ARG A 172 14.07 8.91 0.28
N ALA A 173 14.76 8.95 1.41
CA ALA A 173 15.14 10.18 2.09
C ALA A 173 16.03 11.07 1.21
N LYS A 174 15.78 12.38 1.23
CA LYS A 174 16.57 13.41 0.51
C LYS A 174 17.35 14.32 1.45
N THR A 175 17.19 14.14 2.75
CA THR A 175 17.91 14.83 3.82
C THR A 175 17.93 13.92 5.06
N THR A 176 18.65 14.31 6.11
CA THR A 176 18.71 13.57 7.37
C THR A 176 17.42 13.71 8.17
N GLY A 177 17.12 12.76 9.06
CA GLY A 177 15.94 12.74 9.91
C GLY A 177 15.73 14.04 10.71
N ASP A 178 16.81 14.51 11.35
CA ASP A 178 16.84 15.77 12.11
C ASP A 178 16.46 17.01 11.27
N ASP A 179 16.58 16.94 9.94
CA ASP A 179 16.26 18.02 9.01
C ASP A 179 14.98 17.72 8.18
N MET A 180 14.20 16.68 8.48
CA MET A 180 12.98 16.41 7.71
C MET A 180 11.82 17.34 8.07
N VAL A 181 11.68 17.72 9.34
CA VAL A 181 10.61 18.60 9.81
C VAL A 181 10.90 20.06 9.41
N GLY A 182 9.89 20.76 8.89
CA GLY A 182 10.01 22.18 8.55
C GLY A 182 8.89 22.73 7.66
N ASP A 183 9.03 23.98 7.25
CA ASP A 183 7.94 24.74 6.61
C ASP A 183 7.85 24.60 5.08
N SER A 184 8.88 24.06 4.41
CA SER A 184 8.88 23.93 2.94
C SER A 184 9.96 22.98 2.41
N GLY A 185 9.73 22.46 1.21
CA GLY A 185 10.68 21.62 0.47
C GLY A 185 10.28 20.15 0.42
N LYS A 186 10.71 19.47 -0.63
CA LYS A 186 10.60 18.01 -0.76
C LYS A 186 11.72 17.35 0.02
N VAL A 187 11.40 16.34 0.81
CA VAL A 187 12.39 15.64 1.67
C VAL A 187 12.34 14.12 1.58
N VAL A 188 11.27 13.54 1.03
CA VAL A 188 11.22 12.11 0.70
C VAL A 188 10.67 11.96 -0.72
N GLU A 189 11.32 11.14 -1.53
CA GLU A 189 10.82 10.74 -2.86
C GLU A 189 10.02 9.44 -2.73
N SER A 190 8.83 9.39 -3.29
CA SER A 190 7.97 8.19 -3.20
C SER A 190 8.53 7.04 -4.02
N VAL A 191 8.54 5.84 -3.46
CA VAL A 191 9.02 4.60 -4.13
C VAL A 191 7.88 3.61 -4.32
N HIS A 192 7.12 3.33 -3.25
CA HIS A 192 6.01 2.39 -3.25
C HIS A 192 4.92 2.91 -2.30
N HIS A 193 3.64 2.75 -2.64
CA HIS A 193 2.53 3.27 -1.84
C HIS A 193 1.28 2.38 -1.92
N VAL A 194 0.36 2.57 -0.98
CA VAL A 194 -0.95 1.92 -1.03
C VAL A 194 -1.64 2.17 -2.37
N GLY A 195 -2.08 1.10 -3.02
CA GLY A 195 -2.84 1.17 -4.27
C GLY A 195 -2.00 1.40 -5.54
N ASP A 196 -0.67 1.30 -5.47
CA ASP A 196 0.13 1.15 -6.69
C ASP A 196 0.14 -0.29 -7.21
N ASP A 197 0.70 -0.47 -8.39
CA ASP A 197 0.77 -1.76 -9.07
C ASP A 197 1.45 -2.84 -8.21
N LEU A 198 2.46 -2.46 -7.41
CA LEU A 198 3.16 -3.38 -6.50
C LEU A 198 2.29 -3.76 -5.30
N PHE A 199 1.49 -2.81 -4.79
CA PHE A 199 0.57 -3.03 -3.69
C PHE A 199 -0.60 -3.95 -4.11
N GLU A 200 -1.11 -3.75 -5.32
CA GLU A 200 -2.22 -4.54 -5.87
C GLU A 200 -1.76 -5.90 -6.41
N PHE A 201 -0.44 -6.10 -6.58
CA PHE A 201 0.12 -7.36 -7.03
C PHE A 201 -0.24 -8.52 -6.08
N SER A 202 -0.85 -9.54 -6.66
CA SER A 202 -1.19 -10.80 -5.99
C SER A 202 -0.60 -11.96 -6.79
N VAL A 203 0.03 -12.90 -6.07
CA VAL A 203 0.61 -14.15 -6.59
C VAL A 203 -0.34 -15.33 -6.51
#